data_AF-A0A643K8L7-F1
#
_entry.id   AF-A0A643K8L7-F1
#
_cell.length_a   1.000
_cell.length_b   1.000
_cell.length_c   1.000
_cell.angle_alpha   90.00
_cell.angle_beta   90.00
_cell.angle_gamma   90.00
#
_symmetry.space_group_name_H-M   'P 1'
#
loop_
_entity.id
_entity.type
_entity.pdbx_description
1 polymer ?
#
loop_
_entity_poly.entity_id
_entity_poly.type
_entity_poly.pdbx_seq_one_letter_code
_entity_poly.pdbx_strand_id
1 'polypeptide(L)'
;MGGIGVATAVGGAGLLAFSGGVAAAQVSITAANTALVSNDRGDISQVTADPEFHVHWQNLDDAVGKVFFLVEANVGGTGWQPIFRATPWIGQEVNNAYIRQVPGTTGMYRVKVPLSQALNQDPRFSDGDGPDASASPLVIADEQGKPDYSTLSFPGGVDESSFLDGTSIGSASAYPGAHQEGGHQNNYHDIDAGYYGAAADTSALDNPNDGSDQTTVVQLRYTFELQRPNLGQLKYLVDFTGLSTDEEKKQKAADELDWLEVSDIDAGNSKIVMNGEDGNTNFGNPSGIPYNSLIANADDHVGVLSTVASFNVKVRNEGSDSGVTGSSNTNAS
;
A
#
# COMPACT_ATOMS: atom_id res chain seq x y z
N MET A 1 26.79 24.99 -20.96
CA MET A 1 26.32 24.64 -19.59
C MET A 1 24.84 24.36 -19.73
N GLY A 2 24.41 23.16 -19.32
CA GLY A 2 23.06 22.65 -19.55
C GLY A 2 22.01 23.45 -18.80
N GLY A 3 20.87 23.68 -19.44
CA GLY A 3 19.70 24.27 -18.80
C GLY A 3 19.21 23.36 -17.67
N ILE A 4 18.84 23.96 -16.55
CA ILE A 4 18.29 23.24 -15.41
C ILE A 4 16.80 23.02 -15.71
N GLY A 5 16.40 21.77 -15.98
CA GLY A 5 14.98 21.40 -16.02
C GLY A 5 14.35 21.56 -14.64
N VAL A 6 13.14 22.12 -14.58
CA VAL A 6 12.39 22.27 -13.33
C VAL A 6 11.23 21.29 -13.34
N ALA A 7 11.31 20.25 -12.50
CA ALA A 7 10.21 19.34 -12.22
C ALA A 7 9.44 19.83 -10.99
N THR A 8 8.12 19.89 -11.09
CA THR A 8 7.24 20.19 -9.95
C THR A 8 6.08 19.23 -9.90
N ALA A 9 5.84 18.63 -8.73
CA ALA A 9 4.58 17.94 -8.47
C ALA A 9 3.58 19.02 -8.09
N VAL A 10 2.58 19.21 -8.93
CA VAL A 10 1.42 20.01 -8.55
C VAL A 10 0.46 19.04 -7.88
N GLY A 11 0.71 18.79 -6.60
CA GLY A 11 -0.22 18.06 -5.73
C GLY A 11 -1.51 18.86 -5.61
N GLY A 12 -2.60 18.31 -6.14
CA GLY A 12 -3.94 18.83 -5.87
C GLY A 12 -4.20 18.75 -4.38
N ALA A 13 -4.39 19.89 -3.74
CA ALA A 13 -4.75 19.97 -2.32
C ALA A 13 -6.01 19.12 -2.06
N GLY A 14 -5.88 18.12 -1.19
CA GLY A 14 -7.00 17.39 -0.59
C GLY A 14 -7.78 16.50 -1.56
N LEU A 15 -7.19 15.37 -1.94
CA LEU A 15 -7.97 14.32 -2.55
C LEU A 15 -8.78 13.60 -1.46
N LEU A 16 -10.04 13.99 -1.31
CA LEU A 16 -11.02 13.26 -0.49
C LEU A 16 -11.72 12.25 -1.40
N ALA A 17 -11.36 10.99 -1.25
CA ALA A 17 -12.01 9.90 -1.95
C ALA A 17 -12.85 9.12 -0.92
N PHE A 18 -14.16 9.10 -1.14
CA PHE A 18 -15.15 8.37 -0.34
C PHE A 18 -15.73 7.27 -1.24
N SER A 19 -15.73 6.02 -0.78
CA SER A 19 -16.49 4.95 -1.45
C SER A 19 -17.98 5.06 -1.08
N GLY A 20 -18.87 4.94 -2.08
CA GLY A 20 -20.32 4.68 -1.92
C GLY A 20 -20.60 3.22 -2.29
N GLY A 21 -21.65 2.54 -1.86
CA GLY A 21 -22.83 3.00 -1.13
C GLY A 21 -23.68 1.83 -0.61
N VAL A 22 -23.25 1.19 0.49
CA VAL A 22 -24.11 0.51 1.47
C VAL A 22 -23.43 0.68 2.84
N ALA A 23 -24.10 1.34 3.78
CA ALA A 23 -23.46 2.12 4.86
C ALA A 23 -22.94 1.32 6.08
N ALA A 24 -22.14 0.27 5.86
CA ALA A 24 -21.48 -0.48 6.95
C ALA A 24 -19.97 -0.22 7.06
N ALA A 25 -19.31 0.26 6.00
CA ALA A 25 -17.90 0.66 6.05
C ALA A 25 -17.60 1.85 5.14
N GLN A 26 -16.67 2.71 5.54
CA GLN A 26 -16.19 3.81 4.70
C GLN A 26 -14.69 4.04 4.92
N VAL A 27 -14.05 4.54 3.86
CA VAL A 27 -12.65 4.96 3.89
C VAL A 27 -12.53 6.44 3.56
N SER A 28 -11.61 7.12 4.24
CA SER A 28 -11.13 8.45 3.87
C SER A 28 -9.61 8.41 3.78
N ILE A 29 -9.07 8.90 2.68
CA ILE A 29 -7.62 8.95 2.42
C ILE A 29 -7.19 10.40 2.33
N THR A 30 -6.04 10.70 2.93
CA THR A 30 -5.35 11.97 2.74
C THR A 30 -4.01 11.68 2.09
N ALA A 31 -3.93 11.84 0.77
CA ALA A 31 -2.69 11.79 0.03
C ALA A 31 -2.04 13.20 0.05
N ALA A 32 -1.51 13.63 1.20
CA ALA A 32 -0.85 14.93 1.32
C ALA A 32 0.67 14.89 1.04
N ASN A 33 1.26 13.69 0.92
CA ASN A 33 2.72 13.51 0.99
C ASN A 33 3.28 12.85 -0.29
N THR A 34 3.00 13.43 -1.45
CA THR A 34 3.69 13.04 -2.70
C THR A 34 4.99 13.82 -2.83
N ALA A 35 6.10 13.13 -3.13
CA ALA A 35 7.40 13.76 -3.35
C ALA A 35 7.96 13.42 -4.73
N LEU A 36 8.75 14.35 -5.27
CA LEU A 36 9.56 14.15 -6.48
C LEU A 36 11.03 14.25 -6.11
N VAL A 37 11.83 13.35 -6.67
CA VAL A 37 13.28 13.47 -6.72
C VAL A 37 13.66 13.73 -8.17
N SER A 38 14.45 14.78 -8.40
CA SER A 38 15.01 15.12 -9.71
C SER A 38 16.51 14.88 -9.72
N ASN A 39 17.04 14.47 -10.87
CA ASN A 39 18.49 14.35 -11.07
C ASN A 39 19.13 15.72 -11.41
N ASP A 40 20.46 15.77 -11.47
CA ASP A 40 21.23 17.00 -11.78
C ASP A 40 20.96 17.59 -13.18
N ARG A 41 20.25 16.86 -14.06
CA ARG A 41 19.83 17.31 -15.39
C ARG A 41 18.42 17.92 -15.41
N GLY A 42 17.68 17.78 -14.31
CA GLY A 42 16.28 18.22 -14.20
C GLY A 42 15.26 17.18 -14.65
N ASP A 43 15.69 15.96 -14.99
CA ASP A 43 14.79 14.83 -15.25
C ASP A 43 14.27 14.28 -13.90
N ILE A 44 13.11 13.65 -13.92
CA ILE A 44 12.57 13.00 -12.72
C ILE A 44 13.28 11.66 -12.55
N SER A 45 13.95 11.48 -11.41
CA SER A 45 14.58 10.22 -11.05
C SER A 45 13.67 9.34 -10.18
N GLN A 46 12.73 9.94 -9.45
CA GLN A 46 11.79 9.18 -8.61
C GLN A 46 10.50 9.95 -8.30
N VAL A 47 9.39 9.22 -8.22
CA VAL A 47 8.11 9.68 -7.69
C VAL A 47 7.70 8.78 -6.54
N THR A 48 7.35 9.36 -5.40
CA THR A 48 6.92 8.59 -4.21
C THR A 48 5.60 9.09 -3.62
N ALA A 49 4.94 8.23 -2.84
CA ALA A 49 3.81 8.60 -2.00
C ALA A 49 3.92 8.01 -0.60
N ASP A 50 3.50 8.79 0.39
CA ASP A 50 3.48 8.37 1.78
C ASP A 50 2.10 8.58 2.42
N PRO A 51 1.15 7.65 2.19
CA PRO A 51 -0.26 7.90 2.43
C PRO A 51 -0.63 7.89 3.91
N GLU A 52 -1.64 8.69 4.25
CA GLU A 52 -2.40 8.59 5.49
C GLU A 52 -3.83 8.15 5.15
N PHE A 53 -4.41 7.25 5.94
CA PHE A 53 -5.76 6.79 5.69
C PHE A 53 -6.49 6.41 6.98
N HIS A 54 -7.82 6.42 6.86
CA HIS A 54 -8.74 6.07 7.91
C HIS A 54 -9.86 5.22 7.34
N VAL A 55 -9.92 3.98 7.79
CA VAL A 55 -10.99 3.02 7.54
C VAL A 55 -11.87 2.96 8.77
N HIS A 56 -13.18 2.99 8.60
CA HIS A 56 -14.13 2.76 9.68
C HIS A 56 -15.25 1.86 9.21
N TRP A 57 -15.80 1.09 10.14
CA TRP A 57 -16.94 0.21 9.90
C TRP A 57 -17.89 0.24 11.10
N GLN A 58 -19.15 -0.07 10.86
CA GLN A 58 -20.22 0.01 11.83
C GLN A 58 -21.27 -1.05 11.54
N ASN A 59 -21.73 -1.70 12.60
CA ASN A 59 -22.84 -2.66 12.58
C ASN A 59 -22.68 -3.78 11.54
N LEU A 60 -21.46 -4.33 11.40
CA LEU A 60 -21.26 -5.58 10.68
C LEU A 60 -21.76 -6.75 11.53
N ASP A 61 -22.20 -7.83 10.89
CA ASP A 61 -22.60 -9.05 11.60
C ASP A 61 -21.39 -9.87 12.06
N ASP A 62 -20.27 -9.79 11.31
CA ASP A 62 -18.98 -10.36 11.70
C ASP A 62 -18.07 -9.31 12.36
N ALA A 63 -17.34 -9.72 13.39
CA ALA A 63 -16.29 -8.90 13.98
C ALA A 63 -15.07 -8.77 13.05
N VAL A 64 -14.59 -7.53 12.86
CA VAL A 64 -13.34 -7.27 12.14
C VAL A 64 -12.17 -7.42 13.11
N GLY A 65 -11.23 -8.32 12.77
CA GLY A 65 -10.00 -8.60 13.52
C GLY A 65 -8.72 -8.23 12.76
N LYS A 66 -8.80 -7.98 11.45
CA LYS A 66 -7.70 -7.53 10.59
C LYS A 66 -8.21 -6.59 9.50
N VAL A 67 -7.32 -5.72 9.02
CA VAL A 67 -7.58 -4.88 7.84
C VAL A 67 -6.49 -5.16 6.83
N PHE A 68 -6.81 -5.86 5.74
CA PHE A 68 -5.92 -5.93 4.60
C PHE A 68 -6.03 -4.64 3.80
N PHE A 69 -4.92 -4.16 3.28
CA PHE A 69 -4.92 -3.08 2.30
C PHE A 69 -3.86 -3.29 1.22
N LEU A 70 -4.23 -2.90 0.01
CA LEU A 70 -3.44 -2.92 -1.22
C LEU A 70 -3.32 -1.50 -1.75
N VAL A 71 -2.11 -1.12 -2.17
CA VAL A 71 -1.83 0.09 -2.92
C VAL A 71 -1.34 -0.32 -4.30
N GLU A 72 -2.03 0.19 -5.33
CA GLU A 72 -1.64 0.05 -6.73
C GLU A 72 -1.39 1.43 -7.34
N ALA A 73 -0.51 1.52 -8.34
CA ALA A 73 -0.28 2.75 -9.07
C ALA A 73 -0.47 2.57 -10.58
N ASN A 74 -0.88 3.65 -11.23
CA ASN A 74 -0.96 3.78 -12.68
C ASN A 74 -0.30 5.10 -13.10
N VAL A 75 0.79 5.00 -13.84
CA VAL A 75 1.63 6.13 -14.24
C VAL A 75 1.40 6.40 -15.72
N GLY A 76 0.76 7.53 -16.04
CA GLY A 76 0.53 7.92 -17.44
C GLY A 76 -0.39 6.98 -18.24
N GLY A 77 -1.21 6.15 -17.58
CA GLY A 77 -2.14 5.24 -18.26
C GLY A 77 -1.51 3.91 -18.69
N THR A 78 -0.33 3.55 -18.19
CA THR A 78 0.38 2.29 -18.50
C THR A 78 -0.28 1.05 -17.87
N GLY A 79 -1.23 1.24 -16.96
CA GLY A 79 -1.97 0.18 -16.29
C GLY A 79 -1.70 0.13 -14.80
N TRP A 80 -2.57 -0.56 -14.07
CA TRP A 80 -2.44 -0.71 -12.61
C TRP A 80 -1.41 -1.78 -12.27
N GLN A 81 -0.48 -1.45 -11.38
CA GLN A 81 0.49 -2.39 -10.80
C GLN A 81 0.43 -2.32 -9.27
N PRO A 82 0.47 -3.46 -8.55
CA PRO A 82 0.63 -3.45 -7.11
C PRO A 82 2.00 -2.88 -6.75
N ILE A 83 2.04 -1.97 -5.78
CA ILE A 83 3.30 -1.42 -5.24
C ILE A 83 3.49 -1.78 -3.77
N PHE A 84 2.41 -1.98 -3.02
CA PHE A 84 2.47 -2.33 -1.60
C PHE A 84 1.20 -3.04 -1.12
N ARG A 85 1.34 -3.95 -0.15
CA ARG A 85 0.23 -4.49 0.64
C ARG A 85 0.62 -4.72 2.09
N ALA A 86 -0.34 -4.68 2.99
CA ALA A 86 -0.17 -5.16 4.36
C ALA A 86 -1.49 -5.65 4.97
N THR A 87 -1.40 -6.46 6.03
CA THR A 87 -2.57 -6.99 6.77
C THR A 87 -2.42 -6.78 8.28
N PRO A 88 -2.40 -5.53 8.77
CA PRO A 88 -2.34 -5.26 10.20
C PRO A 88 -3.45 -5.96 10.99
N TRP A 89 -3.06 -6.56 12.10
CA TRP A 89 -3.97 -7.13 13.08
C TRP A 89 -4.49 -6.03 14.00
N ILE A 90 -5.80 -6.01 14.26
CA ILE A 90 -6.46 -4.96 15.04
C ILE A 90 -7.05 -5.44 16.36
N GLY A 91 -6.54 -6.53 16.95
CA GLY A 91 -7.23 -7.23 18.05
C GLY A 91 -7.30 -6.54 19.43
N GLN A 92 -6.79 -5.31 19.57
CA GLN A 92 -6.99 -4.48 20.77
C GLN A 92 -7.16 -3.02 20.38
N GLU A 93 -7.90 -2.27 21.20
CA GLU A 93 -7.98 -0.82 21.07
C GLU A 93 -6.60 -0.20 21.34
N VAL A 94 -6.13 0.61 20.40
CA VAL A 94 -4.90 1.38 20.53
C VAL A 94 -5.16 2.78 20.02
N ASN A 95 -4.65 3.79 20.73
CA ASN A 95 -4.63 5.17 20.27
C ASN A 95 -3.34 5.86 20.75
N ASN A 96 -2.28 5.79 19.95
CA ASN A 96 -0.95 6.35 20.27
C ASN A 96 -0.68 7.61 19.43
N ALA A 97 0.57 7.96 19.10
CA ALA A 97 0.84 9.13 18.24
C ALA A 97 0.59 8.86 16.74
N TYR A 98 0.75 7.62 16.28
CA TYR A 98 0.85 7.27 14.86
C TYR A 98 -0.32 6.43 14.34
N ILE A 99 -0.96 5.61 15.17
CA ILE A 99 -2.10 4.75 14.80
C ILE A 99 -3.25 4.92 15.80
N ARG A 100 -4.48 4.76 15.30
CA ARG A 100 -5.68 4.46 16.11
C ARG A 100 -6.39 3.24 15.53
N GLN A 101 -6.69 2.25 16.35
CA GLN A 101 -7.42 1.05 15.95
C GLN A 101 -8.43 0.64 17.01
N VAL A 102 -9.57 0.11 16.58
CA VAL A 102 -10.64 -0.44 17.41
C VAL A 102 -11.21 -1.66 16.66
N PRO A 103 -11.12 -2.89 17.18
CA PRO A 103 -11.72 -4.08 16.56
C PRO A 103 -13.23 -4.18 16.79
N GLY A 104 -13.85 -5.23 16.23
CA GLY A 104 -15.24 -5.61 16.49
C GLY A 104 -16.15 -5.39 15.30
N THR A 105 -17.46 -5.52 15.53
CA THR A 105 -18.52 -5.26 14.54
C THR A 105 -18.68 -3.78 14.21
N THR A 106 -18.20 -2.91 15.09
CA THR A 106 -18.09 -1.47 14.90
C THR A 106 -16.71 -1.02 15.35
N GLY A 107 -15.94 -0.42 14.45
CA GLY A 107 -14.54 -0.16 14.71
C GLY A 107 -13.88 0.74 13.68
N MET A 108 -12.56 0.83 13.77
CA MET A 108 -11.76 1.67 12.88
C MET A 108 -10.30 1.23 12.82
N TYR A 109 -9.63 1.61 11.73
CA TYR A 109 -8.19 1.57 11.59
C TYR A 109 -7.72 2.87 10.92
N ARG A 110 -6.90 3.64 11.62
CA ARG A 110 -6.40 4.94 11.17
C ARG A 110 -4.90 5.04 11.33
N VAL A 111 -4.25 5.34 10.23
CA VAL A 111 -2.87 5.81 10.15
C VAL A 111 -2.91 7.34 10.24
N LYS A 112 -2.28 7.92 11.28
CA LYS A 112 -2.40 9.36 11.65
C LYS A 112 -1.21 10.21 11.22
N VAL A 113 -0.15 9.56 10.74
CA VAL A 113 1.11 10.12 10.27
C VAL A 113 1.47 9.39 8.98
N PRO A 114 2.39 9.91 8.14
CA PRO A 114 2.77 9.23 6.91
C PRO A 114 3.07 7.74 7.14
N LEU A 115 2.60 6.87 6.24
CA LEU A 115 2.71 5.42 6.37
C LEU A 115 4.12 4.97 6.74
N SER A 116 5.16 5.46 6.06
CA SER A 116 6.55 5.11 6.36
C SER A 116 6.92 5.42 7.82
N GLN A 117 6.46 6.56 8.35
CA GLN A 117 6.66 6.92 9.75
C GLN A 117 5.89 5.98 10.69
N ALA A 118 4.64 5.64 10.37
CA ALA A 118 3.87 4.69 11.18
C ALA A 118 4.53 3.31 11.24
N LEU A 119 5.05 2.83 10.09
CA LEU A 119 5.78 1.57 9.99
C LEU A 119 7.07 1.60 10.82
N ASN A 120 7.85 2.69 10.78
CA ASN A 120 9.10 2.83 11.55
C ASN A 120 8.91 3.03 13.08
N GLN A 121 7.68 3.16 13.59
CA GLN A 121 7.44 3.54 15.00
C GLN A 121 6.66 2.52 15.81
N ASP A 122 6.10 1.51 15.15
CA ASP A 122 5.24 0.54 15.82
C ASP A 122 6.08 -0.69 16.22
N PRO A 123 6.07 -1.11 17.50
CA PRO A 123 6.92 -2.20 17.99
C PRO A 123 6.58 -3.56 17.37
N ARG A 124 5.43 -3.71 16.69
CA ARG A 124 5.14 -4.88 15.83
C ARG A 124 5.98 -4.89 14.54
N PHE A 125 6.63 -3.78 14.24
CA PHE A 125 7.41 -3.47 13.05
C PHE A 125 8.89 -3.26 13.42
N SER A 126 9.29 -3.60 14.65
CA SER A 126 10.67 -3.50 15.13
C SER A 126 11.32 -4.88 15.20
N ASP A 127 12.52 -5.03 14.65
CA ASP A 127 13.26 -6.29 14.59
C ASP A 127 14.11 -6.57 15.85
N GLY A 128 14.14 -5.61 16.78
CA GLY A 128 14.87 -5.70 18.05
C GLY A 128 16.30 -5.15 18.03
N ASP A 129 16.81 -4.63 16.89
CA ASP A 129 18.15 -4.06 16.78
C ASP A 129 18.17 -2.61 16.24
N GLY A 130 18.06 -1.63 17.15
CA GLY A 130 18.32 -0.21 16.87
C GLY A 130 17.17 0.53 16.17
N PRO A 131 17.33 1.81 15.78
CA PRO A 131 16.26 2.53 15.09
C PRO A 131 16.07 1.93 13.69
N ASP A 132 15.01 1.15 13.52
CA ASP A 132 14.54 0.61 12.24
C ASP A 132 14.08 1.76 11.32
N ALA A 133 15.03 2.40 10.65
CA ALA A 133 14.79 3.39 9.61
C ALA A 133 14.76 2.74 8.22
N SER A 134 14.08 1.59 8.10
CA SER A 134 13.99 0.82 6.85
C SER A 134 12.77 1.20 6.01
N ALA A 135 11.69 1.71 6.64
CA ALA A 135 10.53 2.18 5.91
C ALA A 135 10.80 3.51 5.21
N SER A 136 10.61 3.53 3.91
CA SER A 136 10.63 4.73 3.07
C SER A 136 9.26 4.95 2.44
N PRO A 137 8.97 6.17 1.95
CA PRO A 137 7.81 6.42 1.09
C PRO A 137 7.72 5.39 -0.04
N LEU A 138 6.49 5.02 -0.40
CA LEU A 138 6.25 4.04 -1.46
C LEU A 138 6.76 4.60 -2.80
N VAL A 139 7.60 3.84 -3.51
CA VAL A 139 8.08 4.23 -4.83
C VAL A 139 6.99 3.93 -5.87
N ILE A 140 6.56 4.97 -6.58
CA ILE A 140 5.57 4.87 -7.64
C ILE A 140 6.24 4.64 -8.98
N ALA A 141 7.28 5.45 -9.26
CA ALA A 141 8.12 5.35 -10.44
C ALA A 141 9.54 5.72 -10.08
N ASP A 142 10.52 5.06 -10.68
CA ASP A 142 11.95 5.36 -10.57
C ASP A 142 12.67 5.07 -11.89
N GLU A 143 13.98 5.32 -11.98
CA GLU A 143 14.74 5.07 -13.22
C GLU A 143 14.86 3.58 -13.57
N GLN A 144 14.62 2.66 -12.62
CA GLN A 144 14.72 1.21 -12.82
C GLN A 144 13.42 0.60 -13.34
N GLY A 145 12.29 1.18 -12.96
CA GLY A 145 10.97 0.75 -13.34
C GLY A 145 10.46 -0.47 -12.59
N LYS A 146 9.39 -1.07 -13.14
CA LYS A 146 8.75 -2.26 -12.58
C LYS A 146 9.76 -3.43 -12.52
N PRO A 147 9.88 -4.12 -11.37
CA PRO A 147 10.73 -5.31 -11.28
C PRO A 147 10.34 -6.41 -12.28
N ASP A 148 11.35 -7.12 -12.80
CA ASP A 148 11.14 -8.28 -13.67
C ASP A 148 10.88 -9.55 -12.83
N TYR A 149 9.63 -9.73 -12.42
CA TYR A 149 9.20 -10.89 -11.61
C TYR A 149 9.38 -12.24 -12.31
N SER A 150 9.44 -12.26 -13.65
CA SER A 150 9.58 -13.50 -14.42
C SER A 150 10.93 -14.18 -14.20
N THR A 151 11.92 -13.42 -13.70
CA THR A 151 13.27 -13.89 -13.41
C THR A 151 13.46 -14.31 -11.95
N LEU A 152 12.45 -14.09 -11.10
CA LEU A 152 12.55 -14.32 -9.67
C LEU A 152 12.17 -15.76 -9.29
N SER A 153 12.85 -16.29 -8.27
CA SER A 153 12.45 -17.54 -7.63
C SER A 153 11.49 -17.25 -6.49
N PHE A 154 10.35 -17.95 -6.46
CA PHE A 154 9.34 -17.84 -5.41
C PHE A 154 9.47 -18.99 -4.40
N PRO A 155 9.08 -18.77 -3.12
CA PRO A 155 9.02 -19.84 -2.13
C PRO A 155 7.97 -20.90 -2.51
N GLY A 156 8.07 -22.09 -1.91
CA GLY A 156 7.20 -23.22 -2.25
C GLY A 156 5.71 -22.89 -2.15
N GLY A 157 4.96 -23.14 -3.23
CA GLY A 157 3.52 -22.85 -3.30
C GLY A 157 3.16 -21.42 -3.70
N VAL A 158 4.15 -20.62 -4.10
CA VAL A 158 3.97 -19.29 -4.70
C VAL A 158 4.52 -19.34 -6.13
N ASP A 159 3.80 -18.73 -7.06
CA ASP A 159 4.30 -18.41 -8.41
C ASP A 159 4.06 -16.93 -8.72
N GLU A 160 4.55 -16.47 -9.88
CA GLU A 160 4.41 -15.06 -10.29
C GLU A 160 2.94 -14.61 -10.31
N SER A 161 2.02 -15.46 -10.76
CA SER A 161 0.59 -15.14 -10.82
C SER A 161 0.02 -14.97 -9.42
N SER A 162 0.23 -15.96 -8.55
CA SER A 162 -0.29 -15.94 -7.18
C SER A 162 0.32 -14.81 -6.34
N PHE A 163 1.56 -14.44 -6.64
CA PHE A 163 2.27 -13.35 -5.99
C PHE A 163 1.70 -11.98 -6.38
N LEU A 164 1.51 -11.75 -7.69
CA LEU A 164 1.02 -10.48 -8.23
C LEU A 164 -0.48 -10.28 -8.04
N ASP A 165 -1.28 -11.36 -8.00
CA ASP A 165 -2.71 -11.28 -7.69
C ASP A 165 -3.02 -11.35 -6.19
N GLY A 166 -2.00 -11.65 -5.38
CA GLY A 166 -2.03 -11.63 -3.92
C GLY A 166 -2.61 -12.85 -3.24
N THR A 167 -3.05 -13.86 -3.98
CA THR A 167 -3.66 -15.08 -3.42
C THR A 167 -2.65 -15.93 -2.65
N SER A 168 -1.37 -15.87 -3.01
CA SER A 168 -0.28 -16.50 -2.27
C SER A 168 1.00 -15.70 -2.47
N ILE A 169 1.48 -15.07 -1.40
CA ILE A 169 2.74 -14.33 -1.41
C ILE A 169 3.83 -15.01 -0.59
N GLY A 170 3.59 -16.09 0.15
CA GLY A 170 4.62 -16.67 1.04
C GLY A 170 5.00 -15.74 2.20
N SER A 171 5.92 -16.19 3.06
CA SER A 171 6.37 -15.39 4.21
C SER A 171 7.28 -14.24 3.76
N ALA A 172 7.13 -13.06 4.38
CA ALA A 172 7.98 -11.91 4.08
C ALA A 172 9.49 -12.20 4.23
N SER A 173 9.90 -13.06 5.17
CA SER A 173 11.30 -13.50 5.32
C SER A 173 11.86 -14.31 4.13
N ALA A 174 11.00 -14.80 3.23
CA ALA A 174 11.42 -15.47 1.99
C ALA A 174 11.90 -14.48 0.92
N TYR A 175 11.73 -13.18 1.14
CA TYR A 175 12.09 -12.11 0.21
C TYR A 175 13.11 -11.18 0.86
N PRO A 176 14.42 -11.40 0.68
CA PRO A 176 15.43 -10.47 1.18
C PRO A 176 15.31 -9.14 0.42
N GLY A 177 15.14 -8.04 1.16
CA GLY A 177 14.84 -6.72 0.62
C GLY A 177 15.99 -5.95 -0.05
N ALA A 178 15.56 -4.86 -0.69
CA ALA A 178 16.29 -3.71 -1.24
C ALA A 178 17.23 -3.97 -2.42
N HIS A 179 16.78 -3.61 -3.63
CA HIS A 179 17.60 -3.23 -4.81
C HIS A 179 18.92 -4.01 -5.02
N GLN A 180 18.95 -5.30 -4.69
CA GLN A 180 19.95 -6.18 -5.25
C GLN A 180 19.51 -6.40 -6.70
N GLU A 181 20.44 -6.29 -7.64
CA GLU A 181 20.19 -6.50 -9.06
C GLU A 181 19.41 -7.82 -9.24
N GLY A 182 18.13 -7.74 -9.67
CA GLY A 182 17.26 -8.91 -9.85
C GLY A 182 16.65 -9.50 -8.56
N GLY A 183 16.49 -8.74 -7.49
CA GLY A 183 15.88 -9.18 -6.22
C GLY A 183 14.41 -8.79 -6.04
N HIS A 184 13.71 -9.51 -5.16
CA HIS A 184 12.40 -9.10 -4.65
C HIS A 184 12.54 -7.81 -3.85
N GLN A 185 11.59 -6.89 -3.98
CA GLN A 185 11.60 -5.64 -3.21
C GLN A 185 10.73 -5.84 -1.97
N ASN A 186 11.23 -6.45 -0.91
CA ASN A 186 10.50 -6.53 0.36
C ASN A 186 11.20 -5.73 1.45
N ASN A 187 10.64 -4.57 1.82
CA ASN A 187 11.25 -3.71 2.83
C ASN A 187 10.80 -4.05 4.27
N TYR A 188 9.96 -5.07 4.47
CA TYR A 188 9.23 -5.21 5.74
C TYR A 188 9.05 -6.67 6.20
N HIS A 189 10.18 -7.32 6.48
CA HIS A 189 10.21 -8.73 6.85
C HIS A 189 9.42 -9.09 8.13
N ASP A 190 9.24 -8.14 9.06
CA ASP A 190 8.62 -8.35 10.37
C ASP A 190 7.09 -8.26 10.40
N ILE A 191 6.46 -7.68 9.36
CA ILE A 191 5.01 -7.42 9.35
C ILE A 191 4.24 -8.19 8.28
N ASP A 192 4.91 -9.17 7.66
CA ASP A 192 4.37 -9.98 6.56
C ASP A 192 3.72 -9.12 5.45
N ALA A 193 4.31 -7.94 5.21
CA ALA A 193 3.88 -7.02 4.16
C ALA A 193 4.58 -7.38 2.85
N GLY A 194 3.88 -7.14 1.74
CA GLY A 194 4.43 -7.29 0.41
C GLY A 194 4.75 -5.92 -0.14
N TYR A 195 6.03 -5.57 -0.26
CA TYR A 195 6.44 -4.49 -1.15
C TYR A 195 6.68 -5.11 -2.53
N TYR A 196 6.25 -4.41 -3.57
CA TYR A 196 6.35 -4.90 -4.94
C TYR A 196 7.40 -4.11 -5.73
N GLY A 197 7.77 -2.90 -5.30
CA GLY A 197 8.64 -1.99 -6.04
C GLY A 197 7.84 -0.98 -6.86
N ALA A 198 8.52 -0.25 -7.74
CA ALA A 198 7.90 0.77 -8.59
C ALA A 198 6.87 0.15 -9.56
N ALA A 199 5.83 0.91 -9.91
CA ALA A 199 4.85 0.50 -10.91
C ALA A 199 5.32 0.72 -12.35
N ALA A 200 6.19 1.70 -12.57
CA ALA A 200 6.70 2.09 -13.88
C ALA A 200 8.07 2.73 -13.77
N ASP A 201 8.77 2.87 -14.89
CA ASP A 201 9.92 3.76 -14.97
C ASP A 201 9.49 5.24 -15.06
N THR A 202 10.45 6.17 -15.08
CA THR A 202 10.18 7.61 -15.20
C THR A 202 9.93 8.09 -16.63
N SER A 203 10.01 7.23 -17.65
CA SER A 203 9.96 7.65 -19.06
C SER A 203 8.65 8.34 -19.45
N ALA A 204 7.53 7.93 -18.84
CA ALA A 204 6.21 8.55 -19.06
C ALA A 204 6.09 9.95 -18.42
N LEU A 205 7.01 10.31 -17.52
CA LEU A 205 7.04 11.59 -16.81
C LEU A 205 7.96 12.60 -17.50
N ASP A 206 8.98 12.11 -18.19
CA ASP A 206 9.98 12.94 -18.86
C ASP A 206 9.40 13.74 -20.03
N ASN A 207 9.91 14.96 -20.21
CA ASN A 207 9.55 15.82 -21.33
C ASN A 207 10.68 15.90 -22.36
N PRO A 208 10.56 15.23 -23.53
CA PRO A 208 11.63 15.22 -24.52
C PRO A 208 11.73 16.53 -25.33
N ASN A 209 10.78 17.46 -25.19
CA ASN A 209 10.67 18.63 -26.06
C ASN A 209 11.15 19.91 -25.38
N ASP A 210 12.24 20.48 -25.88
CA ASP A 210 12.80 21.76 -25.43
C ASP A 210 11.78 22.90 -25.42
N GLY A 211 11.78 23.69 -24.35
CA GLY A 211 10.94 24.88 -24.20
C GLY A 211 9.46 24.60 -23.93
N SER A 212 9.09 23.35 -23.65
CA SER A 212 7.71 22.93 -23.42
C SER A 212 7.47 22.39 -22.01
N ASP A 213 6.20 22.21 -21.66
CA ASP A 213 5.77 21.55 -20.44
C ASP A 213 5.06 20.24 -20.79
N GLN A 214 5.35 19.18 -20.04
CA GLN A 214 4.59 17.93 -20.04
C GLN A 214 3.87 17.77 -18.70
N THR A 215 2.64 17.28 -18.73
CA THR A 215 1.88 16.93 -17.53
C THR A 215 1.43 15.49 -17.64
N THR A 216 1.86 14.67 -16.69
CA THR A 216 1.50 13.27 -16.61
C THR A 216 0.62 13.04 -15.38
N VAL A 217 -0.52 12.40 -15.58
CA VAL A 217 -1.41 12.00 -14.48
C VAL A 217 -0.86 10.72 -13.85
N VAL A 218 -0.68 10.75 -12.54
CA VAL A 218 -0.35 9.58 -11.73
C VAL A 218 -1.56 9.27 -10.86
N GLN A 219 -1.99 8.00 -10.85
CA GLN A 219 -3.11 7.54 -10.05
C GLN A 219 -2.67 6.48 -9.05
N LEU A 220 -3.23 6.52 -7.84
CA LEU A 220 -3.05 5.49 -6.82
C LEU A 220 -4.42 4.91 -6.45
N ARG A 221 -4.56 3.59 -6.47
CA ARG A 221 -5.75 2.90 -6.00
C ARG A 221 -5.44 2.25 -4.67
N TYR A 222 -6.31 2.50 -3.70
CA TYR A 222 -6.26 1.87 -2.39
C TYR A 222 -7.46 0.95 -2.28
N THR A 223 -7.20 -0.33 -2.06
CA THR A 223 -8.22 -1.35 -1.85
C THR A 223 -8.06 -1.92 -0.46
N PHE A 224 -9.14 -1.99 0.31
CA PHE A 224 -9.18 -2.54 1.65
C PHE A 224 -10.10 -3.75 1.70
N GLU A 225 -9.72 -4.72 2.52
CA GLU A 225 -10.53 -5.90 2.82
C GLU A 225 -10.61 -6.04 4.35
N LEU A 226 -11.83 -6.04 4.87
CA LEU A 226 -12.12 -6.25 6.27
C LEU A 226 -12.18 -7.75 6.54
N GLN A 227 -11.32 -8.22 7.43
CA GLN A 227 -11.12 -9.63 7.69
C GLN A 227 -11.47 -10.00 9.12
N ARG A 228 -12.05 -11.18 9.26
CA ARG A 228 -12.37 -11.81 10.53
C ARG A 228 -11.10 -12.17 11.31
N PRO A 229 -11.14 -12.19 12.65
CA PRO A 229 -10.04 -12.66 13.48
C PRO A 229 -9.78 -14.16 13.23
N ASN A 230 -8.54 -14.60 13.48
CA ASN A 230 -8.21 -16.02 13.47
C ASN A 230 -7.39 -16.46 14.69
N LEU A 231 -7.41 -17.76 15.00
CA LEU A 231 -6.69 -18.31 16.16
C LEU A 231 -5.18 -18.04 16.12
N GLY A 232 -4.59 -18.02 14.92
CA GLY A 232 -3.17 -17.70 14.72
C GLY A 232 -2.79 -16.31 15.20
N GLN A 233 -3.68 -15.32 15.03
CA GLN A 233 -3.55 -13.96 15.58
C GLN A 233 -3.90 -13.93 17.07
N LEU A 234 -5.02 -14.55 17.47
CA LEU A 234 -5.56 -14.38 18.82
C LEU A 234 -4.65 -14.94 19.92
N LYS A 235 -3.75 -15.89 19.59
CA LYS A 235 -2.74 -16.42 20.53
C LYS A 235 -1.81 -15.35 21.12
N TYR A 236 -1.70 -14.17 20.50
CA TYR A 236 -0.89 -13.06 20.99
C TYR A 236 -1.64 -12.15 21.97
N LEU A 237 -2.95 -12.37 22.12
CA LEU A 237 -3.84 -11.58 22.98
C LEU A 237 -4.42 -12.43 24.11
N VAL A 238 -4.61 -13.73 23.84
CA VAL A 238 -5.22 -14.70 24.75
C VAL A 238 -4.25 -15.86 24.96
N ASP A 239 -4.04 -16.23 26.23
CA ASP A 239 -3.17 -17.36 26.58
C ASP A 239 -3.89 -18.69 26.33
N PHE A 240 -3.58 -19.36 25.22
CA PHE A 240 -4.14 -20.67 24.90
C PHE A 240 -3.41 -21.85 25.56
N THR A 241 -2.51 -21.61 26.52
CA THR A 241 -1.78 -22.67 27.21
C THR A 241 -2.74 -23.66 27.88
N GLY A 242 -2.54 -24.95 27.63
CA GLY A 242 -3.38 -26.02 28.18
C GLY A 242 -4.66 -26.31 27.40
N LEU A 243 -4.95 -25.59 26.31
CA LEU A 243 -6.06 -25.89 25.40
C LEU A 243 -5.59 -26.69 24.19
N SER A 244 -6.39 -27.66 23.77
CA SER A 244 -5.99 -28.65 22.76
C SER A 244 -6.79 -28.55 21.46
N THR A 245 -8.04 -28.10 21.53
CA THR A 245 -8.94 -28.00 20.39
C THR A 245 -9.14 -26.55 19.94
N ASP A 246 -9.48 -26.37 18.68
CA ASP A 246 -9.81 -25.04 18.16
C ASP A 246 -11.07 -24.48 18.82
N GLU A 247 -12.07 -25.31 19.12
CA GLU A 247 -13.29 -24.87 19.81
C GLU A 247 -13.02 -24.37 21.23
N GLU A 248 -12.17 -25.05 22.01
CA GLU A 248 -11.75 -24.56 23.33
C GLU A 248 -11.07 -23.19 23.22
N LYS A 249 -10.18 -23.02 22.24
CA LYS A 249 -9.44 -21.76 22.03
C LYS A 249 -10.37 -20.63 21.60
N LYS A 250 -11.30 -20.89 20.68
CA LYS A 250 -12.30 -19.92 20.26
C LYS A 250 -13.19 -19.51 21.42
N GLN A 251 -13.68 -20.47 22.20
CA GLN A 251 -14.50 -20.17 23.38
C GLN A 251 -13.73 -19.31 24.37
N LYS A 252 -12.47 -19.66 24.70
CA LYS A 252 -11.65 -18.86 25.60
C LYS A 252 -11.42 -17.44 25.07
N ALA A 253 -11.21 -17.28 23.76
CA ALA A 253 -11.05 -15.96 23.18
C ALA A 253 -12.34 -15.13 23.25
N ALA A 254 -13.50 -15.71 22.96
CA ALA A 254 -14.79 -15.03 23.11
C ALA A 254 -15.14 -14.72 24.58
N ASP A 255 -14.71 -15.56 25.52
CA ASP A 255 -14.90 -15.31 26.95
C ASP A 255 -14.02 -14.16 27.48
N GLU A 256 -12.82 -13.97 26.92
CA GLU A 256 -11.85 -12.96 27.35
C GLU A 256 -11.90 -11.64 26.57
N LEU A 257 -12.43 -11.65 25.34
CA LEU A 257 -12.50 -10.50 24.45
C LEU A 257 -13.96 -10.16 24.16
N ASP A 258 -14.44 -9.06 24.71
CA ASP A 258 -15.83 -8.61 24.69
C ASP A 258 -16.37 -8.22 23.30
N TRP A 259 -15.48 -7.99 22.34
CA TRP A 259 -15.81 -7.65 20.96
C TRP A 259 -15.94 -8.86 20.02
N LEU A 260 -15.82 -10.09 20.54
CA LEU A 260 -15.83 -11.34 19.78
C LEU A 260 -16.93 -12.30 20.19
N GLU A 261 -17.49 -12.97 19.19
CA GLU A 261 -18.22 -14.22 19.34
C GLU A 261 -17.40 -15.39 18.79
N VAL A 262 -17.70 -16.62 19.24
CA VAL A 262 -17.06 -17.85 18.70
C VAL A 262 -17.28 -17.95 17.19
N SER A 263 -18.47 -17.53 16.74
CA SER A 263 -18.88 -17.47 15.34
C SER A 263 -18.03 -16.54 14.49
N ASP A 264 -17.31 -15.56 15.07
CA ASP A 264 -16.42 -14.64 14.35
C ASP A 264 -15.03 -15.22 14.06
N ILE A 265 -14.63 -16.28 14.79
CA ILE A 265 -13.24 -16.71 14.82
C ILE A 265 -12.96 -17.83 13.81
N ASP A 266 -12.07 -17.56 12.87
CA ASP A 266 -11.53 -18.57 11.97
C ASP A 266 -10.43 -19.40 12.64
N ALA A 267 -10.50 -20.72 12.49
CA ALA A 267 -9.45 -21.61 12.97
C ALA A 267 -8.16 -21.49 12.13
N GLY A 268 -8.32 -21.30 10.81
CA GLY A 268 -7.24 -21.20 9.83
C GLY A 268 -6.94 -19.75 9.43
N ASN A 269 -6.80 -19.50 8.12
CA ASN A 269 -6.64 -18.13 7.62
C ASN A 269 -7.90 -17.32 7.87
N SER A 270 -7.71 -16.02 8.09
CA SER A 270 -8.82 -15.07 8.21
C SER A 270 -9.59 -15.01 6.90
N LYS A 271 -10.91 -15.06 6.99
CA LYS A 271 -11.80 -14.82 5.85
C LYS A 271 -12.24 -13.36 5.83
N ILE A 272 -12.63 -12.88 4.65
CA ILE A 272 -13.39 -11.63 4.54
C ILE A 272 -14.70 -11.73 5.34
N VAL A 273 -15.08 -10.63 6.00
CA VAL A 273 -16.36 -10.52 6.71
C VAL A 273 -17.55 -10.66 5.76
N MET A 274 -18.65 -11.22 6.24
CA MET A 274 -19.96 -11.34 5.56
C MET A 274 -19.89 -12.05 4.19
N ASN A 275 -18.93 -12.98 4.02
CA ASN A 275 -18.71 -13.68 2.75
C ASN A 275 -19.92 -14.53 2.33
N GLY A 276 -20.64 -14.07 1.30
CA GLY A 276 -21.86 -14.73 0.82
C GLY A 276 -23.09 -14.52 1.70
N GLU A 277 -22.99 -13.66 2.72
CA GLU A 277 -24.06 -13.32 3.66
C GLU A 277 -24.75 -12.03 3.21
N ASP A 278 -26.05 -11.89 3.50
CA ASP A 278 -26.83 -10.68 3.21
C ASP A 278 -26.75 -10.13 1.77
N GLY A 279 -26.57 -11.04 0.81
CA GLY A 279 -26.47 -10.69 -0.61
C GLY A 279 -25.09 -10.20 -1.04
N ASN A 280 -24.11 -10.17 -0.14
CA ASN A 280 -22.70 -9.94 -0.48
C ASN A 280 -22.17 -11.05 -1.38
N THR A 281 -21.19 -10.72 -2.22
CA THR A 281 -20.50 -11.70 -3.06
C THR A 281 -19.91 -12.83 -2.22
N ASN A 282 -20.17 -14.07 -2.64
CA ASN A 282 -19.52 -15.25 -2.07
C ASN A 282 -18.23 -15.56 -2.84
N PHE A 283 -17.09 -15.24 -2.24
CA PHE A 283 -15.78 -15.59 -2.78
C PHE A 283 -15.49 -17.07 -2.55
N GLY A 284 -15.16 -17.80 -3.63
CA GLY A 284 -14.86 -19.24 -3.55
C GLY A 284 -13.66 -19.58 -2.64
N ASN A 285 -12.69 -18.66 -2.53
CA ASN A 285 -11.61 -18.71 -1.55
C ASN A 285 -11.59 -17.40 -0.73
N PRO A 286 -12.37 -17.31 0.35
CA PRO A 286 -12.58 -16.06 1.08
C PRO A 286 -11.36 -15.64 1.94
N SER A 287 -10.32 -16.47 2.01
CA SER A 287 -9.06 -16.18 2.72
C SER A 287 -7.89 -15.84 1.79
N GLY A 288 -8.12 -15.83 0.49
CA GLY A 288 -7.11 -15.57 -0.55
C GLY A 288 -7.82 -15.10 -1.81
N ILE A 289 -8.33 -13.87 -1.76
CA ILE A 289 -9.12 -13.26 -2.82
C ILE A 289 -8.17 -12.54 -3.78
N PRO A 290 -8.20 -12.85 -5.09
CA PRO A 290 -7.40 -12.11 -6.07
C PRO A 290 -7.72 -10.61 -6.05
N TYR A 291 -6.71 -9.75 -6.21
CA TYR A 291 -6.91 -8.29 -6.18
C TYR A 291 -7.97 -7.81 -7.16
N ASN A 292 -7.99 -8.33 -8.39
CA ASN A 292 -8.98 -7.97 -9.40
C ASN A 292 -10.42 -8.31 -8.94
N SER A 293 -10.59 -9.36 -8.14
CA SER A 293 -11.88 -9.80 -7.62
C SER A 293 -12.31 -8.91 -6.46
N LEU A 294 -11.39 -8.47 -5.58
CA LEU A 294 -11.69 -7.46 -4.57
C LEU A 294 -12.17 -6.17 -5.25
N ILE A 295 -11.39 -5.64 -6.19
CA ILE A 295 -11.71 -4.38 -6.89
C ILE A 295 -13.05 -4.46 -7.61
N ALA A 296 -13.33 -5.58 -8.29
CA ALA A 296 -14.57 -5.77 -9.02
C ALA A 296 -15.82 -5.85 -8.13
N ASN A 297 -15.67 -6.14 -6.84
CA ASN A 297 -16.76 -6.29 -5.88
C ASN A 297 -16.78 -5.18 -4.81
N ALA A 298 -15.94 -4.15 -4.93
CA ALA A 298 -15.86 -3.07 -3.95
C ALA A 298 -17.16 -2.26 -3.78
N ASP A 299 -17.99 -2.21 -4.83
CA ASP A 299 -19.28 -1.51 -4.79
C ASP A 299 -20.42 -2.39 -4.24
N ASP A 300 -20.23 -3.72 -4.25
CA ASP A 300 -21.27 -4.74 -3.98
C ASP A 300 -20.95 -5.62 -2.76
N HIS A 301 -19.85 -5.35 -2.04
CA HIS A 301 -19.43 -6.10 -0.86
C HIS A 301 -19.01 -5.18 0.28
N VAL A 302 -19.73 -5.26 1.40
CA VAL A 302 -19.53 -4.44 2.62
C VAL A 302 -18.13 -4.49 3.24
N GLY A 303 -17.47 -5.65 3.12
CA GLY A 303 -16.12 -5.88 3.60
C GLY A 303 -15.01 -5.41 2.65
N VAL A 304 -15.35 -4.87 1.47
CA VAL A 304 -14.38 -4.37 0.50
C VAL A 304 -14.57 -2.88 0.28
N LEU A 305 -13.48 -2.12 0.30
CA LEU A 305 -13.50 -0.69 -0.01
C LEU A 305 -12.46 -0.45 -1.09
N SER A 306 -12.78 0.33 -2.13
CA SER A 306 -11.78 0.75 -3.11
C SER A 306 -11.94 2.23 -3.41
N THR A 307 -10.81 2.92 -3.55
CA THR A 307 -10.81 4.34 -3.84
C THR A 307 -9.57 4.77 -4.60
N VAL A 308 -9.72 5.80 -5.45
CA VAL A 308 -8.66 6.25 -6.36
C VAL A 308 -8.26 7.68 -6.04
N ALA A 309 -6.96 7.86 -5.86
CA ALA A 309 -6.25 9.11 -5.80
C ALA A 309 -5.58 9.44 -7.13
N SER A 310 -5.44 10.73 -7.43
CA SER A 310 -4.70 11.18 -8.61
C SER A 310 -4.00 12.51 -8.33
N PHE A 311 -2.80 12.66 -8.88
CA PHE A 311 -2.03 13.90 -8.86
C PHE A 311 -1.29 14.08 -10.19
N ASN A 312 -0.90 15.32 -10.48
CA ASN A 312 -0.21 15.66 -11.72
C ASN A 312 1.27 15.87 -11.46
N VAL A 313 2.10 15.22 -12.26
CA VAL A 313 3.53 15.48 -12.35
C VAL A 313 3.77 16.39 -13.54
N LYS A 314 4.31 17.59 -13.30
CA LYS A 314 4.60 18.56 -14.35
C LYS A 314 6.11 18.72 -14.51
N VAL A 315 6.60 18.39 -15.71
CA VAL A 315 8.03 18.52 -16.08
C VAL A 315 8.19 19.57 -17.15
N ARG A 316 9.06 20.54 -16.90
CA ARG A 316 9.46 21.55 -17.87
C ARG A 316 10.89 21.27 -18.34
N ASN A 317 11.03 21.04 -19.64
CA ASN A 317 12.35 20.99 -20.28
C ASN A 317 12.69 22.42 -20.74
N GLU A 318 13.68 23.04 -20.10
CA GLU A 318 14.12 24.38 -20.48
C GLU A 318 14.89 24.33 -21.80
N GLY A 319 14.54 25.20 -22.74
CA GLY A 319 15.21 25.22 -24.04
C GLY A 319 16.71 25.50 -23.91
N SER A 320 17.53 24.78 -24.69
CA SER A 320 18.95 25.07 -24.76
C SER A 320 19.17 26.39 -25.50
N ASP A 321 19.66 27.42 -24.79
CA ASP A 321 20.16 28.64 -25.42
C ASP A 321 21.69 28.62 -25.43
N SER A 322 22.28 28.34 -26.58
CA SER A 322 23.73 28.42 -26.79
C SER A 322 24.07 29.69 -27.58
N GLY A 323 24.45 30.74 -26.87
CA GLY A 323 25.00 31.96 -27.46
C GLY A 323 26.53 32.04 -27.26
N VAL A 324 27.28 32.23 -28.35
CA VAL A 324 28.65 32.76 -28.29
C VAL A 324 28.59 34.23 -28.68
N THR A 325 28.73 35.14 -27.71
CA THR A 325 29.03 36.54 -28.02
C THR A 325 30.53 36.70 -28.13
N GLY A 326 31.05 36.76 -29.36
CA GLY A 326 32.43 37.11 -29.64
C GLY A 326 32.48 38.38 -30.48
N SER A 327 32.89 39.49 -29.89
CA SER A 327 33.32 40.68 -30.62
C SER A 327 34.82 40.55 -30.92
N SER A 328 35.20 40.40 -32.18
CA SER A 328 36.60 40.50 -32.60
C SER A 328 37.01 41.98 -32.65
N ASN A 329 37.90 42.40 -31.75
CA ASN A 329 38.64 43.65 -31.93
C ASN A 329 39.69 43.44 -33.02
N THR A 330 39.34 43.67 -34.29
CA THR A 330 40.31 43.84 -35.36
C THR A 330 40.84 45.28 -35.35
N ASN A 331 41.50 45.68 -34.27
CA ASN A 331 42.40 46.83 -34.31
C ASN A 331 43.83 46.29 -34.26
N ALA A 332 44.37 46.09 -35.46
CA ALA A 332 45.81 45.96 -35.67
C ALA A 332 46.51 47.25 -35.23
N SER A 333 47.65 47.11 -34.57
CA SER A 333 48.73 48.09 -34.55
C SER A 333 50.05 47.36 -34.66
#